data_AF-A0A1W6LMN7-F1
#
_entry.id   AF-A0A1W6LMN7-F1
#
_cell.length_a   1.000
_cell.length_b   1.000
_cell.length_c   1.000
_cell.angle_alpha   90.00
_cell.angle_beta   90.00
_cell.angle_gamma   90.00
#
_symmetry.space_group_name_H-M   'P 1'
#
loop_
_entity.id
_entity.type
_entity.pdbx_description
1 polymer ?
#
loop_
_entity_poly.entity_id
_entity_poly.type
_entity_poly.pdbx_seq_one_letter_code
_entity_poly.pdbx_strand_id
1 'polypeptide(L)'
;MLSGLVVIDEIQIMPELFSKLRYIVDSPDNKCSCMVLGSASPDIIKGGSETLAGRIEFVDLTGFDITETGKENIIPLWNRGGFPRPFLAENDENSFIWRQNFIRTFLQRRY
;
A
#
# COMPACT_ATOMS: atom_id res chain seq x y z
N MET A 1 4.42 -8.96 -26.26
CA MET A 1 5.11 -9.23 -24.98
C MET A 1 5.27 -7.91 -24.25
N LEU A 2 5.15 -7.93 -22.91
CA LEU A 2 5.45 -6.77 -22.07
C LEU A 2 6.97 -6.66 -21.87
N SER A 3 7.48 -5.45 -21.70
CA SER A 3 8.88 -5.18 -21.42
C SER A 3 9.02 -3.98 -20.48
N GLY A 4 10.04 -3.98 -19.63
CA GLY A 4 10.28 -2.92 -18.65
C GLY A 4 9.44 -3.08 -17.36
N LEU A 5 9.27 -1.99 -16.62
CA LEU A 5 8.49 -1.99 -15.38
C LEU A 5 7.00 -1.82 -15.67
N VAL A 6 6.19 -2.79 -15.23
CA VAL A 6 4.73 -2.73 -15.27
C VAL A 6 4.23 -2.51 -13.85
N VAL A 7 3.53 -1.40 -13.62
CA VAL A 7 2.94 -1.08 -12.31
C VAL A 7 1.46 -1.39 -12.35
N ILE A 8 0.99 -2.17 -11.38
CA ILE A 8 -0.42 -2.55 -11.22
C ILE A 8 -0.88 -2.01 -9.89
N ASP A 9 -1.78 -1.03 -9.92
CA ASP A 9 -2.29 -0.40 -8.71
C ASP A 9 -3.60 -1.05 -8.23
N GLU A 10 -3.80 -1.03 -6.91
CA GLU A 10 -4.96 -1.58 -6.22
C GLU A 10 -5.35 -3.01 -6.65
N ILE A 11 -4.37 -3.94 -6.63
CA ILE A 11 -4.54 -5.34 -7.08
C ILE A 11 -5.73 -6.07 -6.44
N GLN A 12 -6.15 -5.67 -5.24
CA GLN A 12 -7.33 -6.23 -4.57
C GLN A 12 -8.64 -6.03 -5.34
N ILE A 13 -8.70 -5.09 -6.29
CA ILE A 13 -9.87 -4.90 -7.16
C ILE A 13 -9.98 -6.08 -8.14
N MET A 14 -8.85 -6.70 -8.52
CA MET A 14 -8.80 -7.84 -9.43
C MET A 14 -7.81 -8.92 -8.95
N PRO A 15 -8.10 -9.63 -7.84
CA PRO A 15 -7.18 -10.61 -7.26
C PRO A 15 -6.80 -11.75 -8.22
N GLU A 16 -7.66 -12.08 -9.18
CA GLU A 16 -7.40 -13.11 -10.20
C GLU A 16 -6.18 -12.80 -11.09
N LEU A 17 -5.71 -11.54 -11.10
CA LEU A 17 -4.50 -11.16 -11.82
C LEU A 17 -3.24 -11.81 -11.27
N PHE A 18 -3.20 -12.22 -9.98
CA PHE A 18 -2.05 -12.94 -9.43
C PHE A 18 -1.71 -14.20 -10.23
N SER A 19 -2.73 -14.93 -10.70
CA SER A 19 -2.52 -16.14 -11.51
C SER A 19 -1.97 -15.82 -12.90
N LYS A 20 -2.37 -14.69 -13.50
CA LYS A 20 -1.85 -14.25 -14.79
C LYS A 20 -0.43 -13.72 -14.67
N LEU A 21 -0.12 -13.02 -13.60
CA LEU A 21 1.22 -12.54 -13.29
C LEU A 21 2.20 -13.69 -13.14
N ARG A 22 1.79 -14.80 -12.51
CA ARG A 22 2.61 -16.02 -12.40
C ARG A 22 3.11 -16.49 -13.76
N TYR A 23 2.23 -16.58 -14.75
CA TYR A 23 2.58 -17.02 -16.09
C TYR A 23 3.62 -16.09 -16.76
N ILE A 24 3.50 -14.78 -16.52
CA ILE A 24 4.44 -13.78 -17.05
C ILE A 24 5.81 -13.92 -16.40
N VAL A 25 5.87 -14.00 -15.05
CA VAL A 25 7.14 -14.08 -14.33
C VAL A 25 7.87 -15.41 -14.53
N ASP A 26 7.12 -16.51 -14.75
CA ASP A 26 7.69 -17.83 -15.04
C ASP A 26 8.14 -17.98 -16.51
N SER A 27 7.86 -17.01 -17.38
CA SER A 27 8.23 -17.09 -18.79
C SER A 27 9.76 -16.95 -18.96
N PRO A 28 10.44 -17.87 -19.70
CA PRO A 28 11.88 -17.79 -19.92
C PRO A 28 12.29 -16.56 -20.75
N ASP A 29 11.37 -16.03 -21.56
CA ASP A 29 11.57 -14.80 -22.35
C ASP A 29 11.08 -13.55 -21.62
N ASN A 30 10.86 -13.62 -20.29
CA ASN A 30 10.34 -12.49 -19.53
C ASN A 30 11.32 -11.30 -19.56
N LYS A 31 10.86 -10.20 -20.16
CA LYS A 31 11.58 -8.91 -20.24
C LYS A 31 10.96 -7.83 -19.37
N CYS A 32 10.02 -8.19 -18.50
CA CYS A 32 9.33 -7.23 -17.64
C CYS A 32 9.43 -7.60 -16.15
N SER A 33 9.41 -6.55 -15.33
CA SER A 33 9.26 -6.64 -13.88
C SER A 33 7.89 -6.07 -13.54
N CYS A 34 7.17 -6.73 -12.63
CA CYS A 34 5.86 -6.28 -12.20
C CYS A 34 5.95 -5.71 -10.78
N MET A 35 5.55 -4.47 -10.60
CA MET A 35 5.35 -3.87 -9.28
C MET A 35 3.85 -3.86 -8.99
N VAL A 36 3.46 -4.58 -7.95
CA VAL A 36 2.06 -4.69 -7.53
C VAL A 36 1.85 -3.80 -6.32
N LEU A 37 0.93 -2.87 -6.44
CA LEU A 37 0.53 -1.95 -5.38
C LEU A 37 -0.89 -2.30 -4.92
N GLY A 38 -1.17 -1.94 -3.68
CA GLY A 38 -2.50 -2.06 -3.10
C GLY A 38 -2.45 -1.82 -1.61
N SER A 39 -3.58 -1.44 -1.03
CA SER A 39 -3.72 -1.41 0.42
C SER A 39 -3.46 -2.80 0.97
N ALA A 40 -2.41 -3.00 1.78
CA ALA A 40 -1.95 -4.30 2.30
C ALA A 40 -3.01 -5.06 3.11
N SER A 41 -4.02 -5.61 2.42
CA SER A 41 -5.06 -6.42 3.03
C SER A 41 -4.53 -7.84 3.23
N PRO A 42 -4.98 -8.56 4.28
CA PRO A 42 -4.62 -9.95 4.48
C PRO A 42 -4.91 -10.83 3.24
N ASP A 43 -5.95 -10.50 2.49
CA ASP A 43 -6.34 -11.23 1.27
C ASP A 43 -5.33 -11.05 0.13
N ILE A 44 -4.75 -9.85 -0.02
CA ILE A 44 -3.66 -9.60 -0.99
C ILE A 44 -2.43 -10.41 -0.63
N ILE A 45 -2.01 -10.34 0.64
CA ILE A 45 -0.82 -11.05 1.12
C ILE A 45 -1.02 -12.55 0.93
N LYS A 46 -2.21 -13.07 1.27
CA LYS A 46 -2.54 -14.49 1.11
C LYS A 46 -2.56 -14.91 -0.36
N GLY A 47 -3.31 -14.21 -1.21
CA GLY A 47 -3.45 -14.55 -2.64
C GLY A 47 -2.13 -14.45 -3.40
N GLY A 48 -1.34 -13.40 -3.12
CA GLY A 48 0.01 -13.22 -3.65
C GLY A 48 0.96 -14.31 -3.17
N SER A 49 0.96 -14.61 -1.87
CA SER A 49 1.84 -15.65 -1.30
C SER A 49 1.51 -17.05 -1.83
N GLU A 50 0.23 -17.40 -1.96
CA GLU A 50 -0.19 -18.72 -2.49
C GLU A 50 0.15 -18.86 -3.98
N THR A 51 -0.05 -17.80 -4.77
CA THR A 51 0.09 -17.87 -6.23
C THR A 51 1.52 -17.63 -6.70
N LEU A 52 2.26 -16.74 -6.02
CA LEU A 52 3.59 -16.27 -6.40
C LEU A 52 4.65 -16.62 -5.35
N ALA A 53 4.45 -17.67 -4.54
CA ALA A 53 5.43 -18.16 -3.57
C ALA A 53 6.85 -18.23 -4.18
N GLY A 54 7.81 -17.58 -3.52
CA GLY A 54 9.22 -17.54 -3.94
C GLY A 54 9.51 -16.67 -5.17
N ARG A 55 8.52 -15.94 -5.70
CA ARG A 55 8.63 -15.06 -6.89
C ARG A 55 8.17 -13.63 -6.63
N ILE A 56 7.68 -13.36 -5.41
CA ILE A 56 7.23 -12.06 -4.97
C ILE A 56 8.04 -11.64 -3.76
N GLU A 57 8.40 -10.36 -3.72
CA GLU A 57 8.95 -9.69 -2.56
C GLU A 57 7.90 -8.69 -2.07
N PHE A 58 7.68 -8.64 -0.76
CA PHE A 58 6.75 -7.70 -0.14
C PHE A 58 7.54 -6.54 0.44
N VAL A 59 7.13 -5.32 0.09
CA VAL A 59 7.67 -4.09 0.65
C VAL A 59 6.52 -3.35 1.33
N ASP A 60 6.55 -3.31 2.66
CA ASP A 60 5.53 -2.61 3.45
C ASP A 60 5.83 -1.12 3.49
N LEU A 61 4.87 -0.31 3.08
CA LEU A 61 4.94 1.15 3.21
C LEU A 61 4.20 1.58 4.48
N THR A 62 4.92 2.18 5.42
CA THR A 62 4.33 2.75 6.64
C THR A 62 3.94 4.21 6.43
N GLY A 63 3.20 4.79 7.38
CA GLY A 63 3.05 6.23 7.45
C GLY A 63 4.36 6.89 7.86
N PHE A 64 4.44 8.21 7.68
CA PHE A 64 5.58 9.01 8.10
C PHE A 64 6.00 8.72 9.54
N ASP A 65 7.31 8.63 9.74
CA ASP A 65 7.92 8.55 11.06
C ASP A 65 8.80 9.77 11.38
N ILE A 66 9.41 9.75 12.57
CA ILE A 66 10.26 10.86 13.04
C ILE A 66 11.58 10.96 12.26
N THR A 67 12.02 9.88 11.63
CA THR A 67 13.24 9.84 10.81
C THR A 67 13.01 10.49 9.45
N GLU A 68 11.78 10.42 8.93
CA GLU A 68 11.36 11.09 7.69
C GLU A 68 10.95 12.55 7.89
N THR A 69 10.29 12.84 9.02
CA THR A 69 9.70 14.17 9.27
C THR A 69 10.60 15.13 10.04
N GLY A 70 11.67 14.63 10.68
CA GLY A 70 12.56 15.45 11.50
C GLY A 70 12.03 15.70 12.91
N LYS A 71 12.95 15.88 13.86
CA LYS A 71 12.63 15.99 15.30
C LYS A 71 11.77 17.22 15.64
N GLU A 72 11.86 18.27 14.84
CA GLU A 72 11.05 19.48 14.92
C GLU A 72 9.56 19.21 14.73
N ASN A 73 9.21 18.13 14.02
CA ASN A 73 7.83 17.73 13.75
C ASN A 73 7.29 16.70 14.74
N ILE A 74 7.97 16.46 15.87
CA ILE A 74 7.52 15.46 16.86
C ILE A 74 6.10 15.75 17.41
N ILE A 75 5.77 17.03 17.66
CA ILE A 75 4.45 17.43 18.15
C ILE A 75 3.38 17.29 17.06
N PRO A 76 3.56 17.84 15.84
CA PRO A 76 2.66 17.56 14.71
C PRO A 76 2.46 16.06 14.44
N LEU A 77 3.54 15.27 14.42
CA LEU A 77 3.48 13.84 14.16
C LEU A 77 2.69 13.10 15.24
N TRP A 78 2.91 13.43 16.51
CA TRP A 78 2.13 12.88 17.64
C TRP A 78 0.65 13.24 17.53
N ASN A 79 0.34 14.50 17.21
CA ASN A 79 -1.03 15.00 17.18
C ASN A 79 -1.80 14.57 15.94
N ARG A 80 -1.15 14.52 14.77
CA ARG A 80 -1.77 14.29 13.45
C ARG A 80 -1.57 12.87 12.92
N GLY A 81 -0.66 12.10 13.52
CA GLY A 81 -0.30 10.74 13.10
C GLY A 81 0.58 10.73 11.83
N GLY A 82 1.06 9.54 11.47
CA GLY A 82 1.96 9.34 10.33
C GLY A 82 1.27 9.24 8.96
N PHE A 83 -0.06 9.16 8.89
CA PHE A 83 -0.70 9.12 7.57
C PHE A 83 -0.45 10.43 6.80
N PRO A 84 -0.06 10.38 5.51
CA PRO A 84 0.35 11.58 4.79
C PRO A 84 -0.70 12.70 4.77
N ARG A 85 -1.97 12.36 4.52
CA ARG A 85 -3.06 13.34 4.43
C ARG A 85 -3.31 14.12 5.73
N PRO A 86 -3.52 13.49 6.91
CA PRO A 86 -3.72 14.24 8.13
C PRO A 86 -2.44 14.93 8.62
N PHE A 87 -1.26 14.38 8.35
CA PHE A 87 0.02 15.00 8.71
C PHE A 87 0.23 16.33 7.96
N LEU A 88 0.06 16.31 6.63
CA LEU A 88 0.25 17.44 5.72
C LEU A 88 -0.94 18.42 5.66
N ALA A 89 -1.95 18.25 6.50
CA ALA A 89 -3.12 19.13 6.50
C ALA A 89 -2.74 20.58 6.82
N GLU A 90 -3.41 21.54 6.16
CA GLU A 90 -3.16 22.97 6.35
C GLU A 90 -3.33 23.43 7.81
N ASN A 91 -4.25 22.80 8.55
CA ASN A 91 -4.51 23.10 9.96
C ASN A 91 -4.96 21.84 10.74
N ASP A 92 -5.00 21.96 12.07
CA ASP A 92 -5.33 20.84 12.96
C ASP A 92 -6.78 20.37 12.85
N GLU A 93 -7.72 21.27 12.49
CA GLU A 93 -9.12 20.93 12.31
C GLU A 93 -9.32 20.00 11.09
N ASN A 94 -8.70 20.34 9.96
CA ASN A 94 -8.70 19.50 8.76
C ASN A 94 -8.03 18.14 9.02
N SER A 95 -6.92 18.13 9.76
CA SER A 95 -6.25 16.89 10.18
C SER A 95 -7.17 16.01 11.04
N PHE A 96 -7.85 16.63 12.01
CA PHE A 96 -8.77 15.94 12.91
C PHE A 96 -9.98 15.36 12.18
N ILE A 97 -10.64 16.15 11.32
CA ILE A 97 -11.78 15.71 10.50
C ILE A 97 -11.39 14.51 9.64
N TRP A 98 -10.23 14.56 8.98
CA TRP A 98 -9.75 13.44 8.17
C TRP A 98 -9.60 12.16 9.01
N ARG A 99 -8.97 12.26 10.19
CA ARG A 99 -8.76 11.09 11.06
C ARG A 99 -10.07 10.53 11.60
N GLN A 100 -11.02 11.37 11.98
CA GLN A 100 -12.36 10.94 12.40
C GLN A 100 -13.08 10.18 11.28
N ASN A 101 -13.05 10.70 10.06
CA ASN A 101 -13.64 10.04 8.89
C ASN A 101 -12.94 8.72 8.57
N PHE A 102 -11.61 8.68 8.66
CA PHE A 102 -10.83 7.46 8.47
C PHE A 102 -11.19 6.38 9.50
N ILE A 103 -11.21 6.73 10.79
CA ILE A 103 -11.60 5.81 11.87
C ILE A 103 -13.02 5.27 11.64
N ARG A 104 -13.97 6.16 11.32
CA ARG A 104 -15.36 5.78 11.06
C ARG A 104 -15.47 4.77 9.91
N THR A 105 -14.86 5.08 8.77
CA THR A 105 -14.91 4.21 7.58
C THR A 105 -14.14 2.91 7.79
N PHE A 106 -13.03 2.93 8.53
CA PHE A 106 -12.24 1.74 8.82
C PHE A 106 -12.96 0.79 9.78
N LEU A 107 -13.58 1.31 10.85
CA LEU A 107 -14.37 0.50 11.78
C LEU A 107 -15.63 -0.05 11.14
N GLN A 108 -16.27 0.70 10.24
CA GLN A 108 -17.44 0.23 9.49
C GLN A 108 -17.11 -0.89 8.49
N ARG A 109 -15.86 -1.00 8.01
CA ARG A 109 -15.43 -2.11 7.13
C ARG A 109 -15.12 -3.41 7.87
N ARG A 110 -15.04 -3.39 9.21
CA ARG A 110 -14.73 -4.56 10.06
C ARG A 110 -15.96 -5.26 10.66
N TYR A 111 -17.17 -4.86 10.24
CA TYR A 111 -18.44 -5.52 10.58
C TYR A 111 -19.21 -5.89 9.33
#